data_AF-H5TTG8-F1
#
_entry.id   AF-H5TTG8-F1
#
_cell.length_a   1.000
_cell.length_b   1.000
_cell.length_c   1.000
_cell.angle_alpha   90.00
_cell.angle_beta   90.00
_cell.angle_gamma   90.00
#
_symmetry.space_group_name_H-M   'P 1'
#
loop_
_entity.id
_entity.type
_entity.pdbx_description
1 polymer ?
#
loop_
_entity_poly.entity_id
_entity_poly.type
_entity_poly.pdbx_seq_one_letter_code
_entity_poly.pdbx_strand_id
1 'polypeptide(L)'
;MSSSREIPQTPTTVAYFIQSAIAFGVSLATACIGILYLPIDPWQRGFLAITLLFLTSSTFTLAKVVRDRQELTTVRARIDEARVDKLIAEHDPFNKVA
;
A
#
# COMPACT_ATOMS: atom_id res chain seq x y z
N MET A 1 -11.81 21.67 21.12
CA MET A 1 -10.86 20.61 21.53
C MET A 1 -11.16 19.34 20.72
N SER A 2 -10.94 19.40 19.39
CA SER A 2 -11.09 18.23 18.52
C SER A 2 -9.76 17.49 18.56
N SER A 3 -9.72 16.40 19.32
CA SER A 3 -8.58 15.49 19.35
C SER A 3 -8.46 14.85 17.96
N SER A 4 -7.60 15.40 17.09
CA SER A 4 -7.14 14.70 15.89
C SER A 4 -6.55 13.37 16.36
N ARG A 5 -7.26 12.27 16.09
CA ARG A 5 -6.69 10.94 16.22
C ARG A 5 -5.68 10.78 15.10
N GLU A 6 -4.44 11.22 15.33
CA GLU A 6 -3.32 10.75 14.53
C GLU A 6 -3.27 9.23 14.70
N ILE A 7 -3.63 8.50 13.64
CA ILE A 7 -3.43 7.05 13.62
C ILE A 7 -1.93 6.85 13.54
N PRO A 8 -1.25 6.33 14.57
CA PRO A 8 0.19 6.17 14.55
C PRO A 8 0.55 5.21 13.42
N GLN A 9 1.13 5.73 12.34
CA GLN A 9 1.64 4.92 11.25
C GLN A 9 2.92 4.24 11.77
N THR A 10 2.78 3.03 12.32
CA THR A 10 3.93 2.28 12.83
C THR A 10 4.79 1.88 11.63
N PRO A 11 6.06 2.32 11.55
CA PRO A 11 6.92 1.95 10.44
C PRO A 11 7.12 0.44 10.44
N THR A 12 6.86 -0.19 9.30
CA THR A 12 7.10 -1.63 9.14
C THR A 12 8.59 -1.89 9.13
N THR A 13 9.05 -2.83 9.96
CA THR A 13 10.47 -3.20 10.02
C THR A 13 10.87 -3.96 8.76
N VAL A 14 12.10 -3.78 8.27
CA VAL A 14 12.65 -4.47 7.09
C VAL A 14 12.51 -6.00 7.18
N ALA A 15 12.63 -6.56 8.38
CA ALA A 15 12.43 -7.99 8.62
C ALA A 15 11.03 -8.50 8.20
N TYR A 16 9.98 -7.73 8.48
CA TYR A 16 8.61 -8.09 8.12
C TYR A 16 8.36 -8.00 6.60
N PHE A 17 9.00 -7.05 5.94
CA PHE A 17 8.98 -6.95 4.48
C PHE A 17 9.63 -8.18 3.84
N ILE A 18 10.81 -8.59 4.31
CA ILE A 18 11.49 -9.78 3.80
C ILE A 18 10.66 -11.05 4.05
N GLN A 19 10.10 -11.21 5.25
CA GLN A 19 9.25 -12.35 5.58
C GLN A 19 8.03 -12.45 4.65
N SER A 20 7.34 -11.34 4.41
CA SER A 20 6.17 -11.32 3.53
C SER A 20 6.53 -11.59 2.06
N ALA A 21 7.68 -11.10 1.58
CA ALA A 21 8.18 -11.43 0.25
C ALA A 21 8.49 -12.93 0.10
N ILE A 22 9.11 -13.55 1.11
CA ILE A 22 9.39 -15.00 1.11
C ILE A 22 8.08 -15.78 1.15
N ALA A 23 7.15 -15.44 2.04
CA ALA A 23 5.86 -16.12 2.15
C ALA A 23 5.07 -16.05 0.84
N PHE A 24 5.06 -14.88 0.19
CA PHE A 24 4.46 -14.72 -1.13
C PHE A 24 5.14 -15.63 -2.18
N GLY A 25 6.47 -15.62 -2.24
CA GLY A 25 7.23 -16.46 -3.17
C GLY A 25 6.94 -17.96 -2.99
N VAL A 26 6.90 -18.43 -1.74
CA VAL A 26 6.52 -19.81 -1.41
C VAL A 26 5.10 -20.12 -1.84
N SER A 27 4.13 -19.24 -1.54
CA SER A 27 2.73 -19.45 -1.92
C SER A 27 2.53 -19.54 -3.44
N LEU A 28 3.22 -18.68 -4.20
CA LEU A 28 3.16 -18.66 -5.66
C LEU A 28 3.81 -19.93 -6.24
N ALA A 29 4.95 -20.36 -5.69
CA ALA A 29 5.61 -21.60 -6.09
C ALA A 29 4.71 -22.81 -5.82
N THR A 30 4.08 -22.88 -4.64
CA THR A 30 3.14 -23.96 -4.30
C THR A 30 1.94 -23.98 -5.26
N ALA A 31 1.39 -22.82 -5.63
CA ALA A 31 0.31 -22.74 -6.62
C ALA A 31 0.75 -23.26 -8.01
N CYS A 32 1.93 -22.86 -8.48
CA CYS A 32 2.51 -23.36 -9.73
C CYS A 32 2.73 -24.88 -9.70
N ILE A 33 3.29 -25.42 -8.61
CA ILE A 33 3.47 -26.86 -8.42
C ILE A 33 2.11 -27.57 -8.43
N GLY A 34 1.11 -27.02 -7.76
CA GLY A 34 -0.26 -27.56 -7.75
C GLY A 34 -0.86 -27.66 -9.16
N ILE A 35 -0.65 -26.65 -10.01
CA ILE A 35 -1.09 -26.66 -11.40
C ILE A 35 -0.34 -27.73 -12.22
N LEU A 36 0.95 -27.95 -11.95
CA LEU A 36 1.76 -28.96 -12.66
C LEU A 36 1.37 -30.40 -12.29
N TYR A 37 1.04 -30.65 -11.01
CA TYR A 37 0.65 -31.98 -10.53
C TYR A 37 -0.81 -32.35 -10.83
N LEU A 38 -1.62 -31.41 -11.32
CA LEU A 38 -3.02 -31.66 -11.62
C LEU A 38 -3.17 -32.54 -12.87
N PRO A 39 -3.85 -33.70 -12.80
CA PRO A 39 -4.03 -34.61 -13.93
C PRO A 39 -5.15 -34.11 -14.86
N ILE A 40 -4.89 -33.02 -15.57
CA ILE A 40 -5.82 -32.37 -16.52
C ILE A 40 -5.19 -32.24 -17.90
N ASP A 41 -6.01 -31.86 -18.89
CA ASP A 41 -5.53 -31.65 -20.26
C ASP A 41 -4.50 -30.51 -20.32
N PRO A 42 -3.44 -30.62 -21.13
CA PRO A 42 -2.43 -29.58 -21.28
C PRO A 42 -3.00 -28.19 -21.62
N TRP A 43 -4.09 -28.13 -22.39
CA TRP A 43 -4.74 -26.88 -22.74
C TRP A 43 -5.35 -26.17 -21.53
N GLN A 44 -6.08 -26.92 -20.70
CA GLN A 44 -6.71 -26.42 -19.47
C GLN A 44 -5.64 -25.98 -18.47
N ARG A 45 -4.54 -26.72 -18.39
CA ARG A 45 -3.38 -26.37 -17.57
C ARG A 45 -2.74 -25.06 -18.02
N GLY A 46 -2.62 -24.84 -19.33
CA GLY A 46 -2.14 -23.58 -19.90
C GLY A 46 -3.02 -22.39 -19.54
N PHE A 47 -4.36 -22.56 -19.63
CA PHE A 47 -5.30 -21.53 -19.22
C PHE A 47 -5.15 -21.15 -17.74
N LEU A 48 -5.04 -22.14 -16.84
CA LEU A 48 -4.83 -21.88 -15.41
C LEU A 48 -3.50 -21.19 -15.14
N ALA A 49 -2.42 -21.60 -15.81
CA ALA A 49 -1.11 -20.98 -15.65
C ALA A 49 -1.10 -19.50 -16.09
N ILE A 50 -1.65 -19.20 -17.27
CA ILE A 50 -1.73 -17.82 -17.77
C ILE A 50 -2.65 -16.97 -16.88
N THR A 51 -3.78 -17.53 -16.44
CA THR A 51 -4.71 -16.84 -15.53
C THR A 51 -4.03 -16.51 -14.21
N LEU A 52 -3.30 -17.46 -13.61
CA LEU A 52 -2.56 -17.24 -12.37
C LEU A 52 -1.50 -16.13 -12.51
N LEU A 53 -0.71 -16.17 -13.60
CA LEU A 53 0.33 -15.17 -13.86
C LEU A 53 -0.26 -13.77 -14.09
N PHE A 54 -1.30 -13.67 -14.91
CA PHE A 54 -1.96 -12.41 -15.20
C PHE A 54 -2.64 -11.82 -13.96
N LEU A 55 -3.36 -12.65 -13.20
CA LEU A 55 -4.01 -12.25 -11.96
C LEU A 55 -2.98 -11.72 -10.96
N THR A 56 -1.89 -12.46 -10.74
CA THR A 56 -0.80 -12.06 -9.83
C THR A 56 -0.20 -10.70 -10.23
N SER A 57 0.11 -10.51 -11.51
CA SER A 57 0.66 -9.25 -12.02
C SER A 57 -0.31 -8.07 -11.84
N SER A 58 -1.60 -8.28 -12.14
CA SER A 58 -2.65 -7.28 -11.95
C SER A 58 -2.83 -6.91 -10.48
N THR A 59 -2.83 -7.90 -9.58
CA THR A 59 -2.90 -7.67 -8.13
C THR A 59 -1.73 -6.81 -7.64
N PHE A 60 -0.50 -7.03 -8.11
CA PHE A 60 0.64 -6.18 -7.76
C PHE A 60 0.49 -4.74 -8.26
N THR A 61 -0.06 -4.56 -9.46
CA THR A 61 -0.32 -3.24 -10.01
C THR A 61 -1.37 -2.51 -9.17
N LEU A 62 -2.47 -3.18 -8.83
CA LEU A 62 -3.50 -2.64 -7.95
C LEU A 62 -2.94 -2.33 -6.56
N ALA A 63 -2.10 -3.19 -6.00
CA ALA A 63 -1.45 -2.96 -4.71
C ALA A 63 -0.56 -1.71 -4.71
N LYS A 64 0.18 -1.46 -5.80
CA LYS A 64 0.93 -0.20 -5.98
C LYS A 64 -0.01 1.00 -5.97
N VAL A 65 -1.08 0.96 -6.77
CA VAL A 65 -2.06 2.06 -6.82
C VAL A 65 -2.66 2.34 -5.44
N VAL A 66 -3.01 1.31 -4.66
CA VAL A 66 -3.53 1.48 -3.29
C VAL A 66 -2.50 2.12 -2.37
N ARG A 67 -1.25 1.66 -2.41
CA ARG A 67 -0.15 2.24 -1.62
C ARG A 67 0.10 3.70 -1.99
N ASP A 68 0.18 4.01 -3.28
CA ASP A 68 0.39 5.37 -3.78
C ASP A 68 -0.74 6.30 -3.28
N ARG A 69 -1.98 5.81 -3.19
CA ARG A 69 -3.12 6.59 -2.65
C ARG A 69 -2.99 6.84 -1.14
N GLN A 70 -2.50 5.87 -0.37
CA GLN A 70 -2.24 6.04 1.07
C GLN A 70 -1.13 7.07 1.31
N GLU A 71 -0.05 7.01 0.52
CA GLU A 71 1.06 7.96 0.59
C GLU A 71 0.61 9.38 0.23
N LEU A 72 -0.13 9.55 -0.87
CA LEU A 72 -0.70 10.84 -1.29
C LEU A 72 -1.63 11.46 -0.21
N THR A 73 -2.44 10.63 0.46
CA THR A 73 -3.35 11.09 1.52
C THR A 73 -2.56 11.62 2.72
N THR A 74 -1.50 10.92 3.11
CA THR A 74 -0.63 11.32 4.23
C THR A 74 0.15 12.60 3.93
N VAL A 75 0.65 12.75 2.70
CA VAL A 75 1.38 13.95 2.28
C VAL A 75 0.47 15.18 2.24
N ARG A 76 -0.75 15.04 1.71
CA ARG A 76 -1.73 16.14 1.67
C ARG A 76 -2.08 16.65 3.07
N ALA A 77 -2.34 15.74 4.01
CA ALA A 77 -2.63 16.11 5.39
C ALA A 77 -1.51 16.96 6.03
N ARG A 78 -0.24 16.59 5.80
CA ARG A 78 0.92 17.36 6.30
C ARG A 78 1.09 18.72 5.64
N ILE A 79 0.75 18.84 4.35
CA ILE A 79 0.78 20.13 3.64
C ILE A 79 -0.32 21.05 4.14
N ASP A 80 -1.53 20.50 4.34
CA ASP A 80 -2.67 21.27 4.86
C ASP A 80 -2.37 21.80 6.26
N GLU A 81 -1.78 20.98 7.13
CA GLU A 81 -1.31 21.40 8.46
C GLU A 81 -0.29 22.56 8.37
N ALA A 82 0.78 22.40 7.59
CA ALA A 82 1.79 23.46 7.42
C ALA A 82 1.22 24.75 6.81
N ARG A 83 0.21 24.63 5.93
CA ARG A 83 -0.48 25.78 5.34
C ARG A 83 -1.38 26.47 6.36
N VAL A 84 -2.09 25.72 7.19
CA VAL A 84 -2.89 26.25 8.30
C VAL A 84 -1.99 26.95 9.31
N ASP A 85 -0.86 26.34 9.70
CA ASP A 85 0.11 26.95 10.61
C ASP A 85 0.66 28.26 10.07
N LYS A 86 0.97 28.32 8.76
CA LYS A 86 1.41 29.56 8.12
C LYS A 86 0.32 30.64 8.15
N LEU A 87 -0.94 30.28 7.87
CA LEU A 87 -2.05 31.23 7.92
C LEU A 87 -2.26 31.77 9.33
N ILE A 88 -2.11 30.94 10.36
CA ILE A 88 -2.19 31.36 11.77
C ILE A 88 -1.00 32.25 12.12
N ALA A 89 0.21 31.94 11.67
CA ALA A 89 1.40 32.76 11.94
C ALA A 89 1.35 34.13 11.25
N GLU A 90 0.77 34.20 10.05
CA GLU A 90 0.68 35.45 9.26
C GLU A 90 -0.52 36.32 9.69
N HIS A 91 -1.58 35.72 10.23
CA HIS A 91 -2.66 36.41 10.95
C HIS A 91 -2.48 36.22 12.47
N ASP A 92 -1.56 36.99 13.06
CA ASP A 92 -1.51 37.16 14.52
C ASP A 92 -2.38 38.36 14.94
N PRO A 93 -3.64 38.16 15.35
CA PRO A 93 -4.53 39.24 15.75
C PRO A 93 -4.11 39.95 17.05
N PHE A 94 -3.10 39.46 17.79
CA PHE A 94 -2.68 40.04 19.06
C PHE A 94 -1.59 41.12 18.94
N ASN A 95 -0.96 41.29 17.77
CA ASN A 95 0.07 42.32 17.56
C ASN A 95 -0.48 43.68 17.06
N LYS A 96 -1.80 43.81 16.83
CA LYS A 96 -2.44 45.06 16.38
C LYS A 96 -3.09 45.89 17.50
N VAL A 97 -2.87 45.55 18.76
CA VAL A 97 -3.37 46.31 19.92
C VAL A 97 -2.23 46.55 20.92
N ALA A 98 -1.25 47.36 20.52
CA ALA A 98 -0.32 48.07 21.39
C ALA A 98 0.17 49.34 20.67
#